data_AF-A0A3Q4IB04-F1
#
_entry.id   AF-A0A3Q4IB04-F1
#
_cell.length_a   1.000
_cell.length_b   1.000
_cell.length_c   1.000
_cell.angle_alpha   90.00
_cell.angle_beta   90.00
_cell.angle_gamma   90.00
#
_symmetry.space_group_name_H-M   'P 1'
#
loop_
_entity.id
_entity.type
_entity.pdbx_description
1 polymer ?
#
loop_
_entity_poly.entity_id
_entity_poly.type
_entity_poly.pdbx_seq_one_letter_code
_entity_poly.pdbx_strand_id
1 'polypeptide(L)'
;PTQLIQMNIESRLKVLLPDDVGAALMDGVVLCHLANHICPRSVASIHVPSPAVPKLSMAKCRRNVENFLDACKKLGVPQETRCLNASVSSYDVSYHLPLFHHIFTLMLFLLLGSSWMRVF
;
A
#
# COMPACT_ATOMS: atom_id res chain seq x y z
N PRO A 1 14.21 9.62 1.33
CA PRO A 1 13.45 8.47 0.76
C PRO A 1 11.93 8.69 0.69
N THR A 2 11.30 9.14 1.76
CA THR A 2 9.83 9.37 1.86
C THR A 2 9.30 10.50 0.95
N GLN A 3 10.06 11.59 0.77
CA GLN A 3 9.65 12.71 -0.09
C GLN A 3 9.52 12.34 -1.58
N LEU A 4 10.45 11.52 -2.10
CA LEU A 4 10.38 11.06 -3.50
C LEU A 4 9.10 10.24 -3.76
N ILE A 5 8.68 9.47 -2.77
CA ILE A 5 7.48 8.66 -2.84
C ILE A 5 6.22 9.49 -2.80
N GLN A 6 6.20 10.48 -1.90
CA GLN A 6 5.09 11.43 -1.84
C GLN A 6 4.88 12.05 -3.22
N MET A 7 5.93 12.64 -3.81
CA MET A 7 5.84 13.26 -5.14
C MET A 7 5.39 12.28 -6.24
N ASN A 8 5.86 11.02 -6.22
CA ASN A 8 5.45 10.01 -7.19
C ASN A 8 3.98 9.60 -7.04
N ILE A 9 3.49 9.45 -5.81
CA ILE A 9 2.09 9.10 -5.56
C ILE A 9 1.19 10.29 -5.90
N GLU A 10 1.52 11.49 -5.41
CA GLU A 10 0.74 12.70 -5.63
C GLU A 10 0.62 13.02 -7.13
N SER A 11 1.70 12.87 -7.90
CA SER A 11 1.68 13.10 -9.35
C SER A 11 0.83 12.09 -10.11
N ARG A 12 0.84 10.80 -9.71
CA ARG A 12 0.10 9.73 -10.40
C ARG A 12 -1.36 9.67 -10.01
N LEU A 13 -1.65 9.78 -8.72
CA LEU A 13 -3.02 9.72 -8.19
C LEU A 13 -3.71 11.09 -8.18
N LYS A 14 -2.97 12.19 -8.40
CA LYS A 14 -3.46 13.57 -8.32
C LYS A 14 -4.11 13.89 -6.97
N VAL A 15 -3.55 13.34 -5.89
CA VAL A 15 -3.97 13.58 -4.51
C VAL A 15 -2.89 14.33 -3.76
N LEU A 16 -3.25 15.04 -2.69
CA LEU A 16 -2.28 15.60 -1.75
C LEU A 16 -2.12 14.62 -0.58
N LEU A 17 -0.91 14.15 -0.34
CA LEU A 17 -0.60 13.32 0.82
C LEU A 17 -0.22 14.22 2.00
N PRO A 18 -0.55 13.83 3.25
CA PRO A 18 -0.06 14.52 4.42
C PRO A 18 1.45 14.31 4.59
N ASP A 19 2.09 15.20 5.36
CA ASP A 19 3.54 15.16 5.63
C ASP A 19 4.00 13.82 6.24
N ASP A 20 3.12 13.19 7.03
CA ASP A 20 3.31 11.82 7.51
C ASP A 20 2.81 10.80 6.48
N VAL A 21 3.61 10.66 5.42
CA VAL A 21 3.41 9.67 4.35
C VAL A 21 3.31 8.26 4.91
N GLY A 22 3.99 7.97 6.03
CA GLY A 22 3.92 6.69 6.71
C GLY A 22 2.49 6.36 7.13
N ALA A 23 1.90 7.26 7.93
CA ALA A 23 0.52 7.12 8.41
C ALA A 23 -0.50 7.04 7.27
N ALA A 24 -0.30 7.80 6.19
CA ALA A 24 -1.20 7.78 5.03
C ALA A 24 -1.15 6.49 4.20
N LEU A 25 -0.03 5.76 4.25
CA LEU A 25 0.10 4.46 3.60
C LEU A 25 -0.41 3.32 4.49
N MET A 26 -0.39 3.49 5.82
CA MET A 26 -0.78 2.46 6.79
C MET A 26 -2.26 2.13 6.77
N ASP A 27 -3.12 3.06 6.38
CA ASP A 27 -4.57 2.80 6.27
C ASP A 27 -4.94 1.98 5.01
N GLY A 28 -3.96 1.76 4.12
CA GLY A 28 -4.09 0.98 2.89
C GLY A 28 -4.92 1.63 1.78
N VAL A 29 -5.50 2.82 2.00
CA VAL A 29 -6.39 3.48 1.03
C VAL A 29 -5.60 3.90 -0.20
N VAL A 30 -4.51 4.62 0.01
CA VAL A 30 -3.63 5.13 -1.05
C VAL A 30 -3.03 3.97 -1.86
N LEU A 31 -2.64 2.89 -1.19
CA LEU A 31 -2.10 1.68 -1.82
C LEU A 31 -3.14 1.03 -2.75
N CYS A 32 -4.38 0.90 -2.28
CA CYS A 32 -5.46 0.34 -3.09
C CYS A 32 -5.76 1.20 -4.32
N HIS A 33 -5.79 2.53 -4.17
CA HIS A 33 -5.99 3.43 -5.29
C HIS A 33 -4.84 3.35 -6.29
N LEU A 34 -3.61 3.21 -5.83
CA LEU A 34 -2.45 3.02 -6.70
C LEU A 34 -2.54 1.71 -7.51
N ALA A 35 -2.87 0.60 -6.86
CA ALA A 35 -3.08 -0.67 -7.55
C ALA A 35 -4.18 -0.55 -8.62
N ASN A 36 -5.28 0.12 -8.30
CA ASN A 36 -6.37 0.37 -9.26
C ASN A 36 -5.97 1.33 -10.39
N HIS A 37 -5.05 2.26 -10.15
CA HIS A 37 -4.53 3.13 -11.19
C HIS A 37 -3.66 2.37 -12.20
N ILE A 38 -2.85 1.42 -11.72
CA ILE A 38 -1.98 0.58 -12.56
C ILE A 38 -2.79 -0.48 -13.30
N CYS A 39 -3.69 -1.15 -12.58
CA CYS A 39 -4.59 -2.15 -13.14
C CYS A 39 -6.03 -1.86 -12.68
N PRO A 40 -6.86 -1.29 -13.58
CA PRO A 40 -8.23 -0.93 -13.26
C PRO A 40 -9.02 -2.10 -12.67
N ARG A 41 -9.65 -1.87 -11.51
CA ARG A 41 -10.48 -2.83 -10.77
C ARG A 41 -9.72 -4.01 -10.15
N SER A 42 -8.40 -3.92 -10.00
CA SER A 42 -7.59 -4.92 -9.29
C SER A 42 -7.97 -5.04 -7.80
N VAL A 43 -8.36 -3.93 -7.17
CA VAL A 43 -8.98 -3.85 -5.85
C VAL A 43 -10.46 -3.50 -6.00
N ALA A 44 -11.34 -4.43 -5.61
CA ALA A 44 -12.78 -4.31 -5.81
C ALA A 44 -13.48 -3.31 -4.85
N SER A 45 -12.98 -3.19 -3.62
CA SER A 45 -13.57 -2.30 -2.60
C SER A 45 -12.48 -1.68 -1.75
N ILE A 46 -12.60 -0.37 -1.52
CA ILE A 46 -11.67 0.43 -0.72
C ILE A 46 -12.49 1.12 0.36
N HIS A 47 -12.15 0.89 1.62
CA HIS A 47 -12.73 1.64 2.72
C HIS A 47 -12.04 2.99 2.81
N VAL A 48 -12.74 4.08 2.50
CA VAL A 48 -12.22 5.45 2.61
C VAL A 48 -12.73 6.12 3.89
N PRO A 49 -11.93 6.98 4.55
CA PRO A 49 -12.43 7.81 5.64
C PRO A 49 -13.52 8.76 5.13
N SER A 50 -14.45 9.14 6.01
CA SER A 50 -15.52 10.09 5.68
C SER A 50 -15.33 11.38 6.47
N PRO A 51 -15.92 12.52 6.06
CA PRO A 51 -15.76 13.78 6.80
C PRO A 51 -16.18 13.69 8.27
N ALA A 52 -17.18 12.86 8.59
CA ALA A 52 -17.64 12.61 9.96
C ALA A 52 -16.81 11.56 10.72
N VAL A 53 -16.02 10.75 10.01
CA VAL A 53 -15.14 9.71 10.57
C VAL A 53 -13.77 9.83 9.90
N PRO A 54 -12.93 10.76 10.40
CA PRO A 54 -11.69 11.14 9.73
C PRO A 54 -10.60 10.07 9.80
N LYS A 55 -10.79 9.05 10.66
CA LYS A 55 -9.88 7.92 10.79
C LYS A 55 -10.62 6.60 10.63
N LEU A 56 -10.07 5.73 9.79
CA LEU A 56 -10.54 4.37 9.67
C LEU A 56 -10.20 3.57 10.93
N SER A 57 -11.13 2.71 11.36
CA SER A 57 -10.84 1.72 12.39
C SER A 57 -9.75 0.76 11.90
N MET A 58 -8.94 0.22 12.80
CA MET A 58 -7.88 -0.74 12.47
C MET A 58 -8.37 -1.95 11.66
N ALA A 59 -9.61 -2.41 11.90
CA ALA A 59 -10.22 -3.47 11.11
C ALA A 59 -10.39 -3.12 9.62
N LYS A 60 -10.78 -1.87 9.32
CA LYS A 60 -10.93 -1.36 7.94
C LYS A 60 -9.58 -1.13 7.26
N CYS A 61 -8.60 -0.58 7.99
CA CYS A 61 -7.24 -0.43 7.49
C CYS A 61 -6.65 -1.77 7.07
N ARG A 62 -6.75 -2.78 7.94
CA ARG A 62 -6.30 -4.15 7.64
C ARG A 62 -6.97 -4.72 6.40
N ARG A 63 -8.29 -4.51 6.24
CA ARG A 63 -9.03 -4.96 5.04
C ARG A 63 -8.51 -4.32 3.76
N ASN A 64 -8.20 -3.03 3.78
CA ASN A 64 -7.61 -2.34 2.63
C ASN A 64 -6.24 -2.95 2.29
N VAL A 65 -5.37 -3.15 3.28
CA VAL A 65 -4.06 -3.73 3.02
C VAL A 65 -4.16 -5.16 2.50
N GLU A 66 -5.06 -5.99 3.04
CA GLU A 66 -5.36 -7.33 2.51
C GLU A 66 -5.76 -7.28 1.02
N ASN A 67 -6.70 -6.40 0.68
CA ASN A 67 -7.17 -6.25 -0.70
C ASN A 67 -6.05 -5.78 -1.65
N PHE A 68 -5.20 -4.85 -1.20
CA PHE A 68 -4.03 -4.41 -1.97
C PHE A 68 -3.06 -5.56 -2.21
N LEU A 69 -2.72 -6.33 -1.17
CA LEU A 69 -1.80 -7.45 -1.30
C LEU A 69 -2.34 -8.53 -2.24
N ASP A 70 -3.64 -8.82 -2.18
CA ASP A 70 -4.27 -9.75 -3.12
C ASP A 70 -4.29 -9.23 -4.55
N ALA A 71 -4.44 -7.92 -4.77
CA ALA A 71 -4.27 -7.29 -6.07
C ALA A 71 -2.83 -7.47 -6.59
N CYS A 72 -1.81 -7.20 -5.77
CA CYS A 72 -0.40 -7.40 -6.13
C CYS A 72 -0.10 -8.84 -6.56
N LYS A 73 -0.65 -9.84 -5.86
CA LYS A 73 -0.52 -11.25 -6.26
C LYS A 73 -1.08 -11.51 -7.65
N LYS A 74 -2.27 -10.98 -7.95
CA LYS A 74 -2.90 -11.12 -9.26
C LYS A 74 -2.12 -10.43 -10.37
N LEU A 75 -1.37 -9.38 -10.04
CA LEU A 75 -0.46 -8.69 -10.96
C LEU A 75 0.88 -9.42 -11.17
N GLY A 76 1.05 -10.60 -10.57
CA GLY A 76 2.24 -11.42 -10.74
C GLY A 76 3.45 -10.93 -9.96
N VAL A 77 3.26 -10.08 -8.95
CA VAL A 77 4.35 -9.67 -8.07
C VAL A 77 4.79 -10.89 -7.25
N PRO A 78 6.05 -11.36 -7.38
CA PRO A 78 6.50 -12.56 -6.72
C PRO A 78 6.37 -12.39 -5.21
N GLN A 79 5.57 -13.30 -4.65
CA GLN A 79 5.28 -13.36 -3.24
C GLN A 79 6.54 -13.90 -2.54
N GLU A 80 7.44 -13.02 -2.12
CA GLU A 80 8.52 -13.34 -1.15
C GLU A 80 7.85 -13.60 0.23
N THR A 81 6.97 -14.61 0.30
CA THR A 81 5.93 -14.70 1.35
C THR A 81 5.99 -15.96 2.16
N ARG A 82 6.91 -15.94 3.12
CA ARG A 82 6.67 -16.59 4.40
C ARG A 82 6.38 -15.59 5.52
N CYS A 83 6.64 -14.29 5.30
CA CYS A 83 6.45 -13.26 6.31
C CYS A 83 5.08 -12.55 6.22
N LEU A 84 4.52 -12.42 5.02
CA LEU A 84 3.34 -11.57 4.76
C LEU A 84 2.02 -12.16 5.30
N ASN A 85 1.84 -13.46 5.19
CA ASN A 85 0.68 -14.20 5.71
C ASN A 85 0.65 -14.24 7.25
N ALA A 86 1.82 -14.38 7.89
CA ALA A 86 1.93 -14.27 9.34
C ALA A 86 1.68 -12.84 9.85
N SER A 87 2.13 -11.83 9.09
CA SER A 87 1.97 -10.40 9.45
C SER A 87 0.52 -9.91 9.39
N VAL A 88 -0.27 -10.39 8.41
CA VAL A 88 -1.66 -9.95 8.24
C VAL A 88 -2.60 -10.51 9.31
N SER A 89 -2.38 -11.75 9.74
CA SER A 89 -3.13 -12.35 10.85
C SER A 89 -2.77 -11.75 12.20
N SER A 90 -1.61 -11.09 12.29
CA SER A 90 -0.99 -10.64 13.55
C SER A 90 -0.65 -9.15 13.52
N TYR A 91 -1.47 -8.30 12.88
CA TYR A 91 -1.42 -6.82 12.99
C TYR A 91 -1.67 -6.38 14.44
N ASP A 92 -0.75 -6.76 15.30
CA ASP A 92 -0.45 -6.19 16.58
C ASP A 92 0.71 -5.23 16.36
N VAL A 93 0.69 -4.12 17.09
CA VAL A 93 1.39 -2.85 16.83
C VAL A 93 2.94 -2.98 16.67
N SER A 94 3.52 -4.14 16.98
CA SER A 94 4.97 -4.39 16.99
C SER A 94 5.63 -4.72 15.63
N TYR A 95 4.89 -5.04 14.57
CA TYR A 95 5.46 -5.41 13.25
C TYR A 95 5.31 -4.34 12.15
N HIS A 96 5.03 -3.11 12.56
CA HIS A 96 4.78 -1.97 11.70
C HIS A 96 5.90 -1.66 10.70
N LEU A 97 7.16 -1.87 11.11
CA LEU A 97 8.35 -1.49 10.34
C LEU A 97 8.70 -2.45 9.17
N PRO A 98 8.76 -3.78 9.37
CA PRO A 98 9.05 -4.70 8.26
C PRO A 98 7.93 -4.76 7.22
N LEU A 99 6.68 -4.63 7.65
CA LEU A 99 5.54 -4.56 6.74
C LEU A 99 5.56 -3.26 5.93
N PHE A 100 5.86 -2.12 6.57
CA PHE A 100 6.02 -0.85 5.88
C PHE A 100 7.11 -0.93 4.81
N HIS A 101 8.28 -1.49 5.14
CA HIS A 101 9.36 -1.66 4.19
C HIS A 101 8.96 -2.56 3.01
N HIS A 102 8.24 -3.65 3.27
CA HIS A 102 7.81 -4.56 2.20
C HIS A 102 6.74 -3.92 1.29
N ILE A 103 5.75 -3.25 1.88
CA ILE A 103 4.74 -2.48 1.13
C ILE A 103 5.42 -1.41 0.29
N PHE A 104 6.42 -0.73 0.84
CA PHE A 104 7.21 0.28 0.15
C PHE A 104 7.97 -0.32 -1.05
N THR A 105 8.59 -1.49 -0.89
CA THR A 105 9.24 -2.22 -1.99
C THR A 105 8.25 -2.63 -3.07
N LEU A 106 7.08 -3.18 -2.70
CA LEU A 106 6.00 -3.51 -3.64
C LEU A 106 5.51 -2.28 -4.40
N MET A 107 5.38 -1.15 -3.70
CA MET A 107 4.96 0.10 -4.30
C MET A 107 6.02 0.66 -5.26
N LEU A 108 7.31 0.59 -4.92
CA LEU A 108 8.40 0.94 -5.84
C LEU A 108 8.37 0.04 -7.08
N PHE A 109 8.17 -1.27 -6.91
CA PHE A 109 8.06 -2.21 -8.02
C PHE A 109 6.91 -1.84 -8.96
N LEU A 110 5.75 -1.50 -8.39
CA LEU A 110 4.56 -1.07 -9.11
C LEU A 110 4.74 0.30 -9.79
N LEU A 111 5.46 1.24 -9.17
CA LEU A 111 5.66 2.62 -9.68
C LEU A 111 6.78 2.74 -10.72
N LEU A 112 7.85 1.96 -10.56
CA LEU A 112 9.07 2.07 -11.36
C LEU A 112 9.22 0.92 -12.38
N GLY A 113 8.35 -0.09 -12.29
CA GLY A 113 8.37 -1.27 -13.13
C GLY A 113 9.52 -2.22 -12.76
N SER A 114 9.41 -3.46 -13.24
CA SER A 114 10.36 -4.55 -12.97
C SER A 114 11.80 -4.30 -13.43
N SER A 115 12.05 -3.24 -14.22
CA SER A 115 13.40 -2.87 -14.65
C SER A 115 14.25 -2.19 -13.55
N TRP A 116 13.63 -1.52 -12.56
CA TRP A 116 14.38 -0.82 -11.51
C TRP A 116 15.01 -1.76 -10.47
N MET A 117 14.47 -2.97 -10.27
CA MET A 117 15.04 -3.95 -9.32
C MET A 117 16.31 -4.63 -9.82
N ARG A 118 16.69 -4.51 -11.10
CA ARG A 118 17.98 -5.03 -11.57
C ARG A 118 19.18 -4.16 -11.18
N VAL A 119 18.93 -3.02 -10.54
CA VAL A 119 19.94 -2.01 -10.20
C VAL A 119 20.21 -1.92 -8.70
N PHE A 120 19.60 -2.77 -7.87
CA PHE A 120 19.84 -2.86 -6.42
C PHE A 120 20.01 -4.30 -5.96
#